data_AF-X1EBV2-F1
#
_entry.id   AF-X1EBV2-F1
#
_cell.length_a   1.000
_cell.length_b   1.000
_cell.length_c   1.000
_cell.angle_alpha   90.00
_cell.angle_beta   90.00
_cell.angle_gamma   90.00
#
_symmetry.space_group_name_H-M   'P 1'
#
loop_
_entity.id
_entity.type
_entity.pdbx_description
1 polymer ?
#
loop_
_entity_poly.entity_id
_entity_poly.type
_entity_poly.pdbx_seq_one_letter_code
_entity_poly.pdbx_strand_id
1 'polypeptide(L)'
;MEDRDVKFVVFGGDGATYDIGLQFISGVIERGQHILYVCLNNEAYMNTGIQRSGATPLGAWTTTTPVGKVLPGKTEHRKDLVGMFVANGIPYAAQAAPHAWRDLMTKVQKAISIEGPSYIDVIAPCPRGWRFPMDQTIYMSRLAVDTCMWPLY
;
A
#
# COMPACT_ATOMS: atom_id res chain seq x y z
N MET A 1 15.66 4.74 31.17
CA MET A 1 15.90 4.80 29.72
C MET A 1 15.97 6.27 29.36
N GLU A 2 17.06 6.74 28.76
CA GLU A 2 17.07 8.08 28.17
C GLU A 2 15.98 8.15 27.10
N ASP A 3 15.19 9.22 27.11
CA ASP A 3 14.18 9.48 26.10
C ASP A 3 14.91 9.87 24.81
N ARG A 4 15.18 8.87 23.97
CA ARG A 4 15.78 9.08 22.65
C ARG A 4 14.64 9.34 21.68
N ASP A 5 14.80 10.37 20.86
CA ASP A 5 13.91 10.64 19.73
C ASP A 5 14.08 9.53 18.67
N VAL A 6 13.29 8.46 18.82
CA VAL A 6 13.33 7.26 17.99
C VAL A 6 12.10 7.24 17.10
N LYS A 7 12.34 7.29 15.79
CA LYS A 7 11.30 7.08 14.80
C LYS A 7 11.11 5.60 14.51
N PHE A 8 9.94 5.07 14.84
CA PHE A 8 9.61 3.67 14.53
C PHE A 8 9.18 3.51 13.08
N VAL A 9 9.69 2.47 12.43
CA VAL A 9 9.27 2.08 11.08
C VAL A 9 8.43 0.81 11.18
N VAL A 10 7.21 0.88 10.65
CA VAL A 10 6.26 -0.23 10.64
C VAL A 10 6.07 -0.71 9.22
N PHE A 11 6.11 -2.02 9.00
CA PHE A 11 5.81 -2.63 7.71
C PHE A 11 4.55 -3.48 7.80
N GLY A 12 3.67 -3.33 6.81
CA GLY A 12 2.45 -4.12 6.69
C GLY A 12 2.12 -4.44 5.24
N GLY A 13 1.39 -5.53 5.00
CA GLY A 13 0.77 -5.78 3.69
C GLY A 13 -0.52 -4.99 3.52
N ASP A 14 -1.07 -4.94 2.31
CA ASP A 14 -2.33 -4.24 2.05
C ASP A 14 -3.50 -4.84 2.84
N GLY A 15 -3.57 -6.16 3.01
CA GLY A 15 -4.62 -6.76 3.83
C GLY A 15 -4.62 -6.27 5.30
N ALA A 16 -3.43 -6.12 5.88
CA ALA A 16 -3.29 -5.55 7.22
C ALA A 16 -3.63 -4.05 7.24
N THR A 17 -3.29 -3.33 6.18
CA THR A 17 -3.39 -1.86 6.16
C THR A 17 -4.78 -1.36 5.73
N TYR A 18 -5.35 -1.95 4.68
CA TYR A 18 -6.60 -1.53 4.03
C TYR A 18 -7.86 -2.06 4.73
N ASP A 19 -7.72 -3.15 5.49
CA ASP A 19 -8.85 -3.85 6.10
C ASP A 19 -8.67 -3.95 7.62
N ILE A 20 -8.05 -5.02 8.15
CA ILE A 20 -8.11 -5.33 9.59
C ILE A 20 -7.44 -4.27 10.48
N GLY A 21 -6.38 -3.62 9.99
CA GLY A 21 -5.58 -2.65 10.74
C GLY A 21 -5.99 -1.19 10.54
N LEU A 22 -6.92 -0.91 9.62
CA LEU A 22 -7.27 0.45 9.21
C LEU A 22 -7.66 1.34 10.41
N GLN A 23 -8.50 0.82 11.31
CA GLN A 23 -8.94 1.55 12.51
C GLN A 23 -7.78 1.93 13.43
N PHE A 24 -6.79 1.05 13.56
CA PHE A 24 -5.66 1.29 14.46
C PHE A 24 -4.72 2.33 13.87
N ILE A 25 -4.46 2.27 12.56
CA ILE A 25 -3.66 3.26 11.84
C ILE A 25 -4.34 4.62 11.89
N SER A 26 -5.67 4.68 11.74
CA SER A 26 -6.44 5.91 11.95
C SER A 26 -6.21 6.50 13.35
N GLY A 27 -6.21 5.65 14.39
CA GLY A 27 -5.91 6.09 15.76
C GLY A 27 -4.46 6.52 15.97
N VAL A 28 -3.48 5.94 15.25
CA VAL A 28 -2.08 6.42 15.26
C VAL A 28 -2.02 7.85 14.72
N ILE A 29 -2.72 8.11 13.62
CA ILE A 29 -2.79 9.42 12.98
C ILE A 29 -3.42 10.45 13.94
N GLU A 30 -4.58 10.10 14.53
CA GLU A 30 -5.27 10.95 15.51
C GLU A 30 -4.39 11.30 16.71
N ARG A 31 -3.59 10.35 17.20
CA ARG A 31 -2.66 10.57 18.33
C ARG A 31 -1.36 11.29 17.95
N GLY A 32 -1.12 11.55 16.67
CA GLY A 32 0.10 12.21 16.21
C GLY A 32 1.38 11.40 16.49
N GLN A 33 1.31 10.07 16.54
CA GLN A 33 2.46 9.24 16.91
C GLN A 33 3.59 9.33 15.86
N HIS A 34 4.83 9.47 16.32
CA HIS A 34 6.01 9.64 15.46
C HIS A 34 6.48 8.32 14.85
N ILE A 35 5.75 7.88 13.82
CA ILE A 35 6.05 6.64 13.10
C ILE A 35 6.09 6.88 11.58
N LEU A 36 6.84 6.03 10.89
CA LEU A 36 6.69 5.81 9.45
C LEU A 36 6.02 4.44 9.24
N TYR A 37 4.80 4.44 8.72
CA TYR A 37 4.12 3.22 8.29
C TYR A 37 4.31 3.00 6.79
N VAL A 38 4.88 1.86 6.42
CA VAL A 38 5.11 1.45 5.03
C VAL A 38 4.20 0.28 4.70
N CYS A 39 3.27 0.50 3.78
CA CYS A 39 2.42 -0.54 3.22
C CYS A 39 3.09 -1.15 1.99
N LEU A 40 3.32 -2.46 2.01
CA LEU A 40 3.75 -3.26 0.87
C LEU A 40 2.49 -3.79 0.18
N ASN A 41 2.00 -3.02 -0.77
CA ASN A 41 0.71 -3.26 -1.41
C ASN A 41 0.86 -4.18 -2.62
N ASN A 42 0.41 -5.42 -2.46
CA ASN A 42 0.34 -6.39 -3.56
C ASN A 42 -1.10 -6.69 -3.99
N GLU A 43 -2.05 -5.89 -3.51
CA GLU A 43 -3.46 -5.86 -3.90
C GLU A 43 -4.29 -7.11 -3.58
N ALA A 44 -3.82 -7.98 -2.69
CA ALA A 44 -4.59 -9.09 -2.15
C ALA A 44 -3.96 -9.63 -0.86
N TYR A 45 -4.66 -10.48 -0.13
CA TYR A 45 -4.03 -11.30 0.91
C TYR A 45 -3.20 -12.42 0.28
N MET A 46 -1.98 -12.10 -0.16
CA MET A 46 -1.15 -13.03 -0.93
C MET A 46 -0.73 -14.26 -0.13
N ASN A 47 -0.40 -14.09 1.15
CA ASN A 47 0.09 -15.19 1.99
C ASN A 47 -0.97 -16.28 2.21
N THR A 48 -2.23 -15.89 2.41
CA THR A 48 -3.32 -16.80 2.78
C THR A 48 -4.04 -17.41 1.57
N GLY A 49 -3.52 -17.20 0.36
CA GLY A 49 -4.09 -17.78 -0.86
C GLY A 49 -4.79 -16.76 -1.77
N ILE A 50 -4.28 -15.53 -1.86
CA ILE A 50 -4.77 -14.51 -2.79
C ILE A 50 -6.26 -14.21 -2.55
N GLN A 51 -6.66 -13.96 -1.30
CA GLN A 51 -8.02 -13.47 -1.02
C GLN A 51 -8.13 -11.97 -1.32
N ARG A 52 -9.34 -11.53 -1.70
CA ARG A 52 -9.67 -10.10 -1.88
C ARG A 52 -9.35 -9.26 -0.64
N SER A 53 -8.70 -8.13 -0.87
CA SER A 53 -8.49 -7.06 0.12
C SER A 53 -9.19 -5.77 -0.31
N GLY A 54 -9.17 -4.75 0.55
CA GLY A 54 -9.57 -3.40 0.19
C GLY A 54 -8.69 -2.75 -0.90
N ALA A 55 -7.47 -3.24 -1.10
CA ALA A 55 -6.55 -2.75 -2.13
C ALA A 55 -6.76 -3.40 -3.51
N THR A 56 -7.44 -4.55 -3.58
CA THR A 56 -7.74 -5.25 -4.84
C THR A 56 -8.45 -4.30 -5.84
N PRO A 57 -8.01 -4.20 -7.11
CA PRO A 57 -8.67 -3.38 -8.12
C PRO A 57 -10.07 -3.88 -8.52
N LEU A 58 -10.84 -3.00 -9.16
CA LEU A 58 -12.11 -3.37 -9.80
C LEU A 58 -11.87 -4.44 -10.87
N GLY A 59 -12.70 -5.47 -10.91
CA GLY A 59 -12.66 -6.56 -11.89
C GLY A 59 -11.53 -7.57 -11.66
N ALA A 60 -10.66 -7.36 -10.67
CA ALA A 60 -9.56 -8.28 -10.40
C ALA A 60 -10.07 -9.63 -9.88
N TRP A 61 -9.44 -10.70 -10.38
CA TRP A 61 -9.64 -12.06 -9.91
C TRP A 61 -8.91 -12.29 -8.59
N THR A 62 -9.59 -12.89 -7.62
CA THR A 62 -8.98 -13.44 -6.40
C THR A 62 -9.64 -14.77 -6.07
N THR A 63 -9.14 -15.53 -5.09
CA THR A 63 -9.79 -16.79 -4.70
C THR A 63 -11.16 -16.58 -4.06
N THR A 64 -11.43 -15.41 -3.49
CA THR A 64 -12.72 -15.04 -2.91
C THR A 64 -13.58 -14.16 -3.82
N THR A 65 -13.02 -13.65 -4.93
CA THR A 65 -13.75 -12.95 -5.99
C THR A 65 -13.35 -13.51 -7.36
N PRO A 66 -13.76 -14.75 -7.68
CA PRO A 66 -13.43 -15.37 -8.95
C PRO A 66 -14.13 -14.66 -10.12
N VAL A 67 -13.43 -14.56 -11.24
CA VAL A 67 -13.95 -14.10 -12.53
C VAL A 67 -14.53 -15.30 -13.28
N GLY A 68 -15.79 -15.21 -13.70
CA GLY A 68 -16.50 -16.23 -14.46
C GLY A 68 -17.85 -15.73 -14.96
N LYS A 69 -18.75 -16.65 -15.34
CA LYS A 69 -20.07 -16.29 -15.90
C LYS A 69 -20.98 -15.54 -14.92
N VAL A 70 -20.78 -15.75 -13.61
CA VAL A 70 -21.66 -15.23 -12.55
C VAL A 70 -21.05 -14.04 -11.82
N LEU A 71 -19.73 -14.06 -11.61
CA LEU A 71 -19.01 -13.03 -10.88
C LEU A 71 -17.95 -12.40 -11.79
N PRO A 72 -17.92 -11.06 -11.94
CA PRO A 72 -16.95 -10.38 -12.80
C PRO A 72 -15.62 -10.07 -12.09
N GLY A 73 -15.30 -10.76 -10.98
CA GLY A 73 -14.23 -10.38 -10.07
C GLY A 73 -14.71 -9.43 -8.97
N LYS A 74 -13.79 -8.67 -8.37
CA LYS A 74 -14.17 -7.66 -7.36
C LYS A 74 -15.04 -6.57 -7.98
N THR A 75 -16.15 -6.23 -7.33
CA THR A 75 -17.13 -5.25 -7.81
C THR A 75 -16.87 -3.82 -7.34
N GLU A 76 -16.10 -3.64 -6.27
CA GLU A 76 -15.76 -2.30 -5.76
C GLU A 76 -14.44 -1.80 -6.35
N HIS A 77 -14.31 -0.48 -6.45
CA HIS A 77 -13.01 0.14 -6.70
C HIS A 77 -12.03 -0.09 -5.55
N ARG A 78 -10.73 0.03 -5.85
CA ARG A 78 -9.68 0.07 -4.84
C ARG A 78 -9.97 1.21 -3.87
N LYS A 79 -9.85 0.98 -2.56
CA LYS A 79 -9.95 2.07 -1.58
C LYS A 79 -8.80 3.06 -1.79
N ASP A 80 -9.09 4.35 -1.83
CA ASP A 80 -8.06 5.39 -1.87
C ASP A 80 -7.52 5.66 -0.46
N LEU A 81 -6.62 4.77 0.00
CA LEU A 81 -6.14 4.81 1.37
C LEU A 81 -5.27 6.04 1.66
N VAL A 82 -4.47 6.49 0.69
CA VAL A 82 -3.68 7.72 0.83
C VAL A 82 -4.62 8.92 0.97
N GLY A 83 -5.65 9.04 0.11
CA GLY A 83 -6.66 10.09 0.24
C GLY A 83 -7.39 10.05 1.58
N MET A 84 -7.73 8.87 2.09
CA MET A 84 -8.34 8.70 3.41
C MET A 84 -7.43 9.20 4.55
N PHE A 85 -6.13 8.89 4.52
CA PHE A 85 -5.20 9.36 5.55
C PHE A 85 -4.92 10.85 5.46
N VAL A 86 -4.88 11.42 4.24
CA VAL A 86 -4.84 12.88 4.05
C VAL A 86 -6.08 13.53 4.66
N ALA A 87 -7.26 12.97 4.42
CA ALA A 87 -8.51 13.47 5.03
C ALA A 87 -8.52 13.35 6.57
N ASN A 88 -7.82 12.35 7.13
CA ASN A 88 -7.59 12.20 8.57
C ASN A 88 -6.51 13.15 9.11
N GLY A 89 -5.92 14.02 8.29
CA GLY A 89 -4.94 15.02 8.73
C GLY A 89 -3.53 14.49 8.92
N ILE A 90 -3.14 13.40 8.25
CA ILE A 90 -1.75 12.93 8.30
C ILE A 90 -0.79 13.99 7.75
N PRO A 91 0.31 14.32 8.43
CA PRO A 91 1.29 15.30 7.96
C PRO A 91 1.97 14.91 6.64
N TYR A 92 2.14 13.61 6.40
CA TYR A 92 2.77 13.10 5.19
C TYR A 92 2.21 11.74 4.78
N ALA A 93 1.73 11.66 3.54
CA ALA A 93 1.39 10.42 2.87
C ALA A 93 1.87 10.46 1.42
N ALA A 94 2.30 9.32 0.88
CA ALA A 94 2.77 9.22 -0.50
C ALA A 94 2.49 7.84 -1.09
N GLN A 95 2.37 7.77 -2.42
CA GLN A 95 2.43 6.51 -3.17
C GLN A 95 3.79 6.37 -3.86
N ALA A 96 4.42 5.21 -3.74
CA ALA A 96 5.74 4.95 -4.31
C ALA A 96 5.80 3.61 -5.06
N ALA A 97 6.83 3.44 -5.88
CA ALA A 97 7.06 2.22 -6.64
C ALA A 97 8.55 1.87 -6.73
N PRO A 98 8.94 0.59 -6.60
CA PRO A 98 10.35 0.18 -6.60
C PRO A 98 11.07 0.46 -7.92
N HIS A 99 10.38 0.46 -9.06
CA HIS A 99 11.02 0.82 -10.34
C HIS A 99 11.52 2.28 -10.35
N ALA A 100 10.79 3.19 -9.70
CA ALA A 100 11.10 4.60 -9.55
C ALA A 100 11.94 4.84 -8.28
N TRP A 101 13.04 4.09 -8.14
CA TRP A 101 13.82 4.02 -6.90
C TRP A 101 14.29 5.38 -6.38
N ARG A 102 14.63 6.35 -7.25
CA ARG A 102 15.01 7.71 -6.82
C ARG A 102 13.86 8.44 -6.13
N ASP A 103 12.67 8.38 -6.73
CA ASP A 103 11.45 8.95 -6.17
C ASP A 103 11.10 8.27 -4.83
N LEU A 104 11.15 6.94 -4.77
CA LEU A 104 10.97 6.19 -3.52
C LEU A 104 11.94 6.64 -2.43
N MET A 105 13.24 6.78 -2.73
CA MET A 105 14.24 7.23 -1.77
C MET A 105 13.96 8.66 -1.26
N THR A 106 13.61 9.59 -2.15
CA THR A 106 13.23 10.96 -1.76
C THR A 106 11.99 10.97 -0.89
N LYS A 107 10.97 10.17 -1.21
CA LYS A 107 9.74 10.05 -0.41
C LYS A 107 10.01 9.47 0.98
N VAL A 108 10.87 8.47 1.08
CA VAL A 108 11.28 7.89 2.38
C VAL A 108 12.07 8.90 3.21
N GLN A 109 13.02 9.63 2.62
CA GLN A 109 13.77 10.68 3.32
C GLN A 109 12.85 11.77 3.86
N LYS A 110 11.90 12.25 3.04
CA LYS A 110 10.89 13.22 3.48
C LYS A 110 10.01 12.64 4.59
N ALA A 111 9.54 11.41 4.44
CA ALA A 111 8.73 10.77 5.48
C ALA A 111 9.47 10.67 6.82
N ILE A 112 10.76 10.34 6.80
CA ILE A 112 11.59 10.26 8.01
C ILE A 112 11.77 11.63 8.66
N SER A 113 11.97 12.70 7.88
CA SER A 113 12.18 14.05 8.42
C SER A 113 10.94 14.71 9.05
N ILE A 114 9.75 14.14 8.83
CA ILE A 114 8.49 14.70 9.36
C ILE A 114 8.33 14.37 10.85
N GLU A 115 7.99 15.36 11.65
CA GLU A 115 7.53 15.17 13.03
C GLU A 115 6.06 14.73 13.01
N GLY A 116 5.74 13.62 13.71
CA GLY A 116 4.44 12.96 13.67
C GLY A 116 4.33 11.80 12.66
N PRO A 117 3.08 11.33 12.39
CA PRO A 117 2.85 10.12 11.62
C PRO A 117 3.09 10.35 10.13
N SER A 118 3.69 9.36 9.49
CA SER A 118 3.94 9.36 8.05
C SER A 118 3.54 8.02 7.45
N TYR A 119 3.01 8.04 6.24
CA TYR A 119 2.57 6.85 5.52
C TYR A 119 3.16 6.79 4.12
N ILE A 120 3.62 5.60 3.70
CA ILE A 120 4.00 5.35 2.31
C ILE A 120 3.33 4.06 1.85
N ASP A 121 2.57 4.16 0.77
CA ASP A 121 1.96 3.03 0.09
C ASP A 121 2.86 2.64 -1.10
N VAL A 122 3.47 1.47 -1.03
CA VAL A 122 4.45 0.99 -2.01
C VAL A 122 3.86 -0.17 -2.78
N ILE A 123 3.70 -0.03 -4.10
CA ILE A 123 3.30 -1.17 -4.94
C ILE A 123 4.38 -2.25 -4.89
N ALA A 124 3.95 -3.48 -4.59
CA ALA A 124 4.79 -4.65 -4.46
C ALA A 124 4.24 -5.75 -5.38
N PRO A 125 4.58 -5.74 -6.69
CA PRO A 125 4.07 -6.75 -7.63
C PRO A 125 4.38 -8.16 -7.13
N CYS A 126 3.36 -9.00 -7.04
CA CYS A 126 3.50 -10.39 -6.55
C CYS A 126 3.41 -11.37 -7.73
N PRO A 127 4.52 -12.00 -8.16
CA PRO A 127 4.53 -12.91 -9.32
C PRO A 127 3.51 -14.03 -9.22
N ARG A 128 3.36 -14.62 -8.03
CA ARG A 128 2.39 -15.70 -7.78
C ARG A 128 0.95 -15.21 -7.82
N GLY A 129 0.67 -14.06 -7.21
CA GLY A 129 -0.66 -13.48 -7.13
C GLY A 129 -1.17 -12.99 -8.48
N TRP A 130 -0.32 -12.24 -9.17
CA TRP A 130 -0.64 -11.58 -10.44
C TRP A 130 -0.32 -12.45 -11.66
N ARG A 131 0.28 -13.63 -11.45
CA ARG A 131 0.57 -14.65 -12.46
C ARG A 131 1.48 -14.15 -13.59
N PHE A 132 2.63 -13.61 -13.22
CA PHE A 132 3.67 -13.18 -14.16
C PHE A 132 5.05 -13.76 -13.80
N PRO A 133 6.01 -13.85 -14.73
CA PRO A 133 7.38 -14.32 -14.47
C PRO A 133 8.15 -13.45 -13.46
N MET A 134 8.89 -14.06 -12.52
CA MET A 134 9.53 -13.31 -11.41
C MET A 134 10.54 -12.24 -11.88
N ASP A 135 11.23 -12.47 -13.00
CA ASP A 135 12.18 -11.53 -13.61
C ASP A 135 11.51 -10.25 -14.14
N GLN A 136 10.19 -10.27 -14.33
CA GLN A 136 9.42 -9.10 -14.78
C GLN A 136 8.93 -8.22 -13.61
N THR A 137 9.31 -8.48 -12.35
CA THR A 137 8.77 -7.74 -11.19
C THR A 137 8.95 -6.22 -11.29
N ILE A 138 10.14 -5.74 -11.66
CA ILE A 138 10.41 -4.30 -11.83
C ILE A 138 9.68 -3.74 -13.05
N TYR A 139 9.57 -4.53 -14.13
CA TYR A 139 8.79 -4.16 -15.30
C TYR A 139 7.31 -3.97 -14.96
N MET A 140 6.71 -4.87 -14.18
CA MET A 140 5.32 -4.75 -13.72
C MET A 140 5.12 -3.51 -12.84
N SER A 141 6.07 -3.22 -11.95
CA SER A 141 6.06 -1.99 -11.14
C SER A 141 6.08 -0.72 -11.99
N ARG A 142 6.86 -0.71 -13.08
CA ARG A 142 6.90 0.40 -14.03
C ARG A 142 5.60 0.50 -14.82
N LEU A 143 5.11 -0.60 -15.36
CA LEU A 143 3.89 -0.64 -16.17
C LEU A 143 2.68 -0.14 -15.38
N ALA A 144 2.57 -0.49 -14.09
CA ALA A 144 1.51 0.01 -13.22
C ALA A 144 1.51 1.54 -13.10
N VAL A 145 2.70 2.16 -13.08
CA VAL A 145 2.86 3.62 -13.03
C VAL A 145 2.62 4.25 -14.40
N ASP A 146 3.22 3.71 -15.47
CA ASP A 146 3.10 4.21 -16.85
C ASP A 146 1.64 4.17 -17.35
N THR A 147 0.82 3.24 -16.83
CA THR A 147 -0.61 3.11 -17.15
C THR A 147 -1.55 3.86 -16.19
N CYS A 148 -0.99 4.59 -15.22
CA CYS A 148 -1.72 5.31 -14.16
C CYS A 148 -2.62 4.43 -13.28
N MET A 149 -2.44 3.11 -13.31
CA MET A 149 -3.08 2.20 -12.35
C MET A 149 -2.54 2.45 -10.93
N TRP A 150 -1.26 2.82 -10.84
CA TRP A 150 -0.57 3.22 -9.62
C TRP A 150 0.11 4.58 -9.80
N PRO A 151 -0.61 5.70 -9.63
CA PRO A 151 0.01 7.02 -9.74
C PRO A 151 1.04 7.26 -8.62
N LEU A 152 2.10 8.00 -8.93
CA LEU A 152 3.12 8.40 -7.96
C LEU A 152 2.93 9.86 -7.57
N TYR A 153 2.76 10.11 -6.28
CA TYR A 153 2.66 11.44 -5.68
C TYR A 153 3.08 11.41 -4.22
#